data_AF-A0AAV6AAD3-F1
#
_entry.id   AF-A0AAV6AAD3-F1
#
_cell.length_a   1.000
_cell.length_b   1.000
_cell.length_c   1.000
_cell.angle_alpha   90.00
_cell.angle_beta   90.00
_cell.angle_gamma   90.00
#
_symmetry.space_group_name_H-M   'P 1'
#
loop_
_entity.id
_entity.type
_entity.pdbx_description
1 polymer ?
#
loop_
_entity_poly.entity_id
_entity_poly.type
_entity_poly.pdbx_seq_one_letter_code
_entity_poly.pdbx_strand_id
1 'polypeptide(L)'
;PNYPEAWNELGFALRNQGKYPDSLKAYDEALRLRPDFPEALEYLGEAYVKLGRMDDARKVLDRLKPLDAGRAAELSEAIDKGK
;
A
#
# COMPACT_ATOMS: atom_id res chain seq x y z
N PRO A 1 6.44 21.64 1.31
CA PRO A 1 6.41 20.91 0.02
C PRO A 1 5.59 19.62 0.16
N ASN A 2 4.53 19.48 -0.66
CA ASN A 2 3.54 18.41 -0.58
C ASN A 2 3.72 17.47 -1.78
N TYR A 3 4.71 16.57 -1.72
CA TYR A 3 5.01 15.63 -2.80
C TYR A 3 4.60 14.21 -2.41
N PRO A 4 3.39 13.74 -2.77
CA PRO A 4 2.95 12.38 -2.48
C PRO A 4 3.88 11.32 -3.09
N GLU A 5 4.49 11.60 -4.24
CA GLU A 5 5.45 10.71 -4.90
C GLU A 5 6.68 10.47 -4.01
N ALA A 6 7.23 11.50 -3.37
CA ALA A 6 8.40 11.37 -2.52
C ALA A 6 8.14 10.50 -1.29
N TRP A 7 6.94 10.62 -0.71
CA TRP A 7 6.50 9.77 0.40
C TRP A 7 6.29 8.32 -0.05
N ASN A 8 5.75 8.11 -1.25
CA ASN A 8 5.61 6.77 -1.82
C ASN A 8 6.96 6.10 -2.07
N GLU A 9 7.93 6.81 -2.66
CA GLU A 9 9.30 6.30 -2.86
C GLU A 9 9.99 5.97 -1.53
N LEU A 10 9.79 6.80 -0.50
CA LEU A 10 10.29 6.49 0.84
C LEU A 10 9.66 5.22 1.40
N GLY A 11 8.34 5.07 1.28
CA GLY A 11 7.63 3.86 1.68
C GLY A 11 8.15 2.61 0.95
N PHE A 12 8.36 2.73 -0.36
CA PHE A 12 8.90 1.66 -1.21
C PHE A 12 10.30 1.24 -0.74
N ALA A 13 11.19 2.21 -0.51
CA ALA A 13 12.54 1.95 -0.01
C ALA A 13 12.55 1.30 1.38
N LEU A 14 11.64 1.70 2.28
CA LEU A 14 11.50 1.10 3.62
C LEU A 14 10.94 -0.32 3.55
N ARG A 15 9.95 -0.56 2.68
CA ARG A 15 9.38 -1.89 2.43
C ARG A 15 10.45 -2.86 1.92
N ASN A 16 11.28 -2.45 0.96
CA ASN A 16 12.37 -3.27 0.43
C ASN A 16 13.45 -3.59 1.47
N GLN A 17 13.58 -2.78 2.52
CA GLN A 17 14.43 -3.06 3.68
C GLN A 17 13.74 -3.96 4.73
N GLY A 18 12.51 -4.41 4.50
CA GLY A 18 11.70 -5.16 5.47
C GLY A 18 11.17 -4.32 6.63
N LYS A 19 11.32 -2.99 6.58
CA LYS A 19 10.83 -2.06 7.62
C LYS A 19 9.36 -1.73 7.38
N TYR A 20 8.52 -2.77 7.39
CA TYR A 20 7.11 -2.64 7.04
C TYR A 20 6.36 -1.59 7.90
N PRO A 21 6.50 -1.53 9.24
CA PRO A 21 5.79 -0.53 10.04
C PRO A 21 6.12 0.93 9.68
N ASP A 22 7.36 1.21 9.28
CA ASP A 22 7.75 2.55 8.86
C ASP A 22 7.31 2.85 7.43
N SER A 23 7.28 1.83 6.56
CA SER A 23 6.70 1.98 5.21
C SER A 23 5.21 2.36 5.27
N LEU A 24 4.44 1.80 6.21
CA LEU A 24 3.03 2.16 6.42
C LEU A 24 2.87 3.68 6.65
N LYS A 25 3.68 4.25 7.54
CA LYS A 25 3.63 5.70 7.84
C LYS A 25 3.93 6.54 6.59
N ALA A 26 4.89 6.12 5.77
CA ALA A 26 5.27 6.82 4.56
C ALA A 26 4.15 6.76 3.49
N TYR A 27 3.54 5.59 3.28
CA TYR A 27 2.39 5.47 2.38
C TYR A 27 1.16 6.23 2.91
N ASP A 28 0.92 6.23 4.22
CA ASP A 28 -0.17 7.00 4.83
C ASP A 28 0.01 8.51 4.58
N GLU A 29 1.23 9.04 4.67
CA GLU A 29 1.51 10.44 4.31
C GLU A 29 1.32 10.70 2.80
N ALA A 30 1.74 9.77 1.94
CA ALA A 30 1.47 9.86 0.50
C ALA A 30 -0.03 9.93 0.22
N LEU A 31 -0.82 9.10 0.90
CA LEU A 31 -2.27 9.01 0.77
C LEU A 31 -3.01 10.16 1.45
N ARG A 32 -2.45 10.76 2.51
CA ARG A 32 -2.97 11.99 3.11
C ARG A 32 -2.86 13.17 2.13
N LEU A 33 -1.78 13.21 1.35
CA LEU A 33 -1.55 14.24 0.32
C LEU A 33 -2.33 13.97 -0.97
N ARG A 34 -2.47 12.69 -1.36
CA ARG A 34 -3.26 12.24 -2.52
C ARG A 34 -4.03 10.96 -2.16
N PRO A 35 -5.29 11.07 -1.73
CA PRO A 35 -6.10 9.92 -1.29
C PRO A 35 -6.34 8.86 -2.36
N ASP A 36 -6.37 9.29 -3.63
CA ASP A 36 -6.59 8.45 -4.80
C ASP A 36 -5.26 8.18 -5.52
N PHE A 37 -4.31 7.57 -4.81
CA PHE A 37 -3.01 7.21 -5.35
C PHE A 37 -2.87 5.68 -5.45
N PRO A 38 -3.16 5.06 -6.61
CA PRO A 38 -3.21 3.60 -6.75
C PRO A 38 -1.92 2.89 -6.34
N GLU A 39 -0.76 3.44 -6.68
CA GLU A 39 0.55 2.88 -6.33
C GLU A 39 0.78 2.81 -4.83
N ALA A 40 0.51 3.91 -4.12
CA ALA A 40 0.67 3.96 -2.68
C ALA A 40 -0.33 3.02 -1.98
N LEU A 41 -1.55 2.88 -2.52
CA LEU A 41 -2.53 1.91 -2.02
C LEU A 41 -2.06 0.47 -2.23
N GLU A 42 -1.57 0.11 -3.41
CA GLU A 42 -1.03 -1.22 -3.71
C GLU A 42 0.08 -1.57 -2.70
N TYR A 43 1.09 -0.72 -2.57
CA TYR A 43 2.23 -0.98 -1.69
C TYR A 43 1.88 -0.94 -0.19
N LEU A 44 0.90 -0.11 0.21
CA LEU A 44 0.34 -0.14 1.56
C LEU A 44 -0.32 -1.49 1.84
N GLY A 45 -1.13 -1.98 0.89
CA GLY A 45 -1.79 -3.28 0.96
C GLY A 45 -0.79 -4.42 1.08
N GLU A 46 0.25 -4.44 0.25
CA GLU A 46 1.32 -5.44 0.32
C GLU A 46 2.06 -5.40 1.67
N ALA A 47 2.35 -4.20 2.18
CA ALA A 47 2.99 -4.05 3.49
C ALA A 47 2.11 -4.62 4.62
N TYR A 48 0.79 -4.45 4.54
CA TYR A 48 -0.14 -5.12 5.47
C TYR A 48 -0.13 -6.64 5.33
N VAL A 49 -0.08 -7.19 4.11
CA VAL A 49 0.07 -8.63 3.86
C VAL A 49 1.34 -9.17 4.52
N LYS A 50 2.48 -8.49 4.34
CA LYS A 50 3.77 -8.88 4.96
C LYS A 50 3.75 -8.85 6.48
N LEU A 51 2.88 -8.02 7.07
CA LEU A 51 2.67 -7.93 8.51
C LEU A 51 1.60 -8.91 9.04
N GLY A 52 0.98 -9.73 8.18
CA GLY A 52 -0.12 -10.62 8.57
C GLY A 52 -1.45 -9.90 8.82
N ARG A 53 -1.54 -8.60 8.50
CA ARG A 53 -2.72 -7.76 8.76
C ARG A 53 -3.72 -7.84 7.60
N MET A 54 -4.29 -9.02 7.40
CA MET A 54 -5.14 -9.32 6.24
C MET A 54 -6.41 -8.47 6.17
N ASP A 55 -7.01 -8.12 7.32
CA ASP A 55 -8.20 -7.28 7.34
C ASP A 55 -7.92 -5.85 6.86
N ASP A 56 -6.74 -5.32 7.17
CA ASP A 56 -6.35 -3.98 6.71
C ASP A 56 -5.97 -4.00 5.24
N ALA A 57 -5.29 -5.05 4.77
CA ALA A 57 -5.02 -5.25 3.35
C ALA A 57 -6.32 -5.31 2.53
N ARG A 58 -7.38 -5.97 3.03
CA ARG A 58 -8.71 -6.03 2.37
C ARG A 58 -9.37 -4.67 2.27
N LYS A 59 -9.32 -3.84 3.32
CA LYS A 59 -9.83 -2.47 3.26
C LYS A 59 -9.10 -1.63 2.20
N VAL A 60 -7.78 -1.82 2.08
CA VAL A 60 -6.98 -1.13 1.06
C VAL A 60 -7.35 -1.64 -0.34
N LEU A 61 -7.54 -2.94 -0.51
CA LEU A 61 -8.02 -3.53 -1.76
C LEU A 61 -9.37 -2.93 -2.20
N ASP A 62 -10.32 -2.76 -1.27
CA ASP A 62 -11.63 -2.16 -1.58
C ASP A 62 -11.51 -0.71 -2.05
N ARG A 63 -10.51 0.03 -1.54
CA ARG A 63 -10.19 1.39 -2.01
C ARG A 63 -9.46 1.40 -3.35
N LEU A 64 -8.58 0.44 -3.60
CA LEU A 64 -7.77 0.36 -4.82
C LEU A 64 -8.59 -0.10 -6.02
N LYS A 65 -9.50 -1.05 -5.83
CA LYS A 65 -10.32 -1.67 -6.88
C LYS A 65 -11.02 -0.70 -7.84
N PRO A 66 -11.70 0.36 -7.39
CA PRO A 66 -12.33 1.32 -8.31
C PRO A 66 -11.34 2.24 -9.02
N LEU A 67 -10.09 2.36 -8.55
CA LEU A 67 -9.08 3.25 -9.11
C LEU A 67 -8.19 2.55 -10.15
N ASP A 68 -7.83 1.30 -9.87
CA ASP A 68 -6.99 0.48 -10.75
C ASP A 68 -7.26 -1.02 -10.52
N ALA A 69 -8.02 -1.63 -11.45
CA ALA A 69 -8.39 -3.02 -11.36
C ALA A 69 -7.20 -3.99 -11.56
N GLY A 70 -6.16 -3.56 -12.29
CA GLY A 70 -4.96 -4.38 -12.51
C GLY A 70 -4.17 -4.52 -11.22
N ARG A 71 -3.83 -3.39 -10.60
CA ARG A 71 -3.13 -3.36 -9.29
C ARG A 71 -3.96 -4.01 -8.19
N ALA A 72 -5.28 -3.84 -8.23
CA ALA A 72 -6.18 -4.52 -7.29
C ALA A 72 -6.15 -6.05 -7.43
N ALA A 73 -6.00 -6.58 -8.65
CA ALA A 73 -5.88 -8.02 -8.87
C ALA A 73 -4.58 -8.57 -8.25
N GLU A 74 -3.46 -7.86 -8.44
CA GLU A 74 -2.15 -8.21 -7.86
C GLU A 74 -2.21 -8.23 -6.32
N LEU A 75 -2.79 -7.19 -5.71
CA LEU A 75 -2.99 -7.13 -4.26
C LEU A 75 -3.93 -8.23 -3.75
N SER A 76 -5.00 -8.54 -4.49
CA SER A 76 -5.91 -9.64 -4.14
C SER A 76 -5.18 -10.98 -4.11
N GLU A 77 -4.34 -11.26 -5.11
CA GLU A 77 -3.53 -12.47 -5.16
C GLU A 77 -2.53 -12.53 -4.00
N ALA A 78 -1.90 -11.41 -3.66
CA ALA A 78 -1.00 -11.33 -2.51
C ALA A 78 -1.71 -11.62 -1.18
N ILE A 79 -2.93 -11.12 -0.99
CA ILE A 79 -3.76 -11.40 0.20
C ILE A 79 -4.11 -12.89 0.29
N ASP A 80 -4.48 -13.50 -0.83
CA ASP A 80 -4.87 -14.91 -0.84
C ASP A 80 -3.68 -15.86 -0.60
N LYS A 81 -2.48 -15.51 -1.08
CA LYS A 81 -1.23 -16.23 -0.78
C LYS A 81 -0.70 -16.01 0.65
N GLY A 82 -1.12 -14.93 1.30
CA GLY A 82 -0.71 -14.57 2.66
C GLY A 82 -1.52 -15.23 3.78
N LYS A 83 -2.55 -16.01 3.45
CA LYS A 83 -3.30 -16.88 4.37
C LYS A 83 -2.55 -18.19 4.62
#